data_AF-G7W9F2-F1
#
_entry.id   AF-G7W9F2-F1
#
_cell.length_a   1.000
_cell.length_b   1.000
_cell.length_c   1.000
_cell.angle_alpha   90.00
_cell.angle_beta   90.00
_cell.angle_gamma   90.00
#
_symmetry.space_group_name_H-M   'P 1'
#
loop_
_entity.id
_entity.type
_entity.pdbx_description
1 polymer ?
#
loop_
_entity_poly.entity_id
_entity_poly.type
_entity_poly.pdbx_seq_one_letter_code
_entity_poly.pdbx_strand_id
1 'polypeptide(L)' 'MLITFGFLTPTTLVIVLVIALIIFGPGKLPELGRGLGQGIKEFRESAQELQELSDVKVNSKD' A
#
# COMPACT_ATOMS: atom_id res chain seq x y z
N MET A 1 8.10 -19.19 -24.96
CA MET A 1 8.61 -19.64 -23.64
C MET A 1 9.60 -18.65 -23.02
N LEU A 2 10.59 -18.12 -23.77
CA LEU A 2 11.52 -17.07 -23.29
C LEU A 2 10.85 -15.79 -22.77
N ILE A 3 9.75 -15.36 -23.39
CA ILE A 3 9.01 -14.15 -23.03
C ILE A 3 8.33 -14.28 -21.65
N THR A 4 7.91 -15.50 -21.29
CA THR A 4 7.18 -15.79 -20.04
C THR A 4 8.13 -15.87 -18.84
N PHE A 5 9.34 -16.42 -19.04
CA PHE A 5 10.36 -16.49 -17.99
C PHE A 5 11.02 -15.13 -17.70
N GLY A 6 11.15 -14.26 -18.70
CA GLY A 6 11.73 -12.92 -18.52
C GLY A 6 10.85 -11.98 -17.69
N PHE A 7 9.52 -12.13 -17.74
CA PHE A 7 8.57 -11.22 -17.10
C PHE A 7 8.60 -11.26 -15.57
N LEU A 8 8.91 -12.44 -14.99
CA LEU A 8 8.95 -12.62 -13.53
C LEU A 8 10.33 -12.29 -12.91
N THR A 9 11.29 -11.83 -13.71
CA THR A 9 12.61 -11.47 -13.19
C THR A 9 12.54 -10.10 -12.49
N PRO A 10 13.19 -9.94 -11.31
CA PRO A 10 13.28 -8.64 -10.63
C PRO A 10 13.83 -7.52 -11.53
N THR A 11 14.69 -7.88 -12.48
CA THR A 11 15.26 -6.97 -13.49
C THR A 11 14.20 -6.29 -14.34
N THR A 12 13.15 -7.00 -14.75
CA THR A 12 12.05 -6.43 -15.54
C THR A 12 11.25 -5.41 -14.73
N LEU A 13 11.00 -5.71 -13.45
CA LEU A 13 10.34 -4.78 -12.53
C LEU A 13 11.13 -3.48 -12.39
N VAL A 14 12.46 -3.57 -12.27
CA VAL A 14 13.35 -2.39 -12.21
C VAL A 14 13.29 -1.58 -13.51
N ILE A 15 13.31 -2.22 -14.68
CA ILE A 15 13.21 -1.51 -15.98
C ILE A 15 11.88 -0.76 -16.09
N VAL A 16 10.77 -1.42 -15.75
CA VAL A 16 9.44 -0.79 -15.76
C VAL A 16 9.39 0.37 -14.78
N LEU A 17 9.95 0.20 -13.57
CA LEU A 17 10.05 1.27 -12.58
C LEU A 17 10.84 2.46 -13.12
N VAL A 18 11.98 2.23 -13.79
CA VAL A 18 12.80 3.30 -14.39
C VAL A 18 12.01 4.06 -15.47
N ILE A 19 11.30 3.36 -16.35
CA ILE A 19 10.46 4.02 -17.38
C ILE A 19 9.33 4.82 -16.72
N ALA A 20 8.65 4.23 -15.74
CA ALA A 20 7.61 4.92 -14.97
C ALA A 20 8.17 6.15 -14.27
N LEU A 21 9.40 6.08 -13.74
CA LEU A 21 10.08 7.22 -13.13
C LEU A 21 10.50 8.31 -14.11
N ILE A 22 10.74 7.99 -15.38
CA ILE A 22 10.99 9.02 -16.40
C ILE A 22 9.68 9.77 -16.72
N ILE A 23 8.55 9.05 -16.79
CA ILE A 23 7.25 9.64 -17.11
C ILE A 23 6.68 10.43 -15.93
N PHE A 24 6.69 9.82 -14.74
CA PHE A 24 6.13 10.41 -13.52
C PHE A 24 7.15 11.25 -12.74
N GLY A 25 8.45 11.01 -12.88
CA GLY A 25 9.51 11.65 -12.09
C GLY A 25 9.82 10.91 -10.78
N PRO A 26 11.11 10.83 -10.36
CA PRO A 26 11.53 10.16 -9.11
C PRO A 26 10.94 10.79 -7.84
N GLY A 27 10.52 12.05 -7.89
CA GLY A 27 9.87 12.74 -6.78
C GLY A 27 8.40 12.36 -6.57
N LYS A 28 7.71 11.83 -7.59
CA LYS A 28 6.27 11.52 -7.48
C LYS A 28 5.98 10.23 -6.74
N LEU A 29 6.83 9.21 -6.84
CA LEU A 29 6.67 7.97 -6.07
C LEU A 29 6.67 8.19 -4.54
N PRO A 30 7.62 8.92 -3.93
CA PRO A 30 7.59 9.17 -2.49
C PRO A 30 6.47 10.11 -2.07
N GLU A 31 6.05 11.04 -2.93
CA GLU A 31 4.90 11.93 -2.69
C GLU A 31 3.59 11.13 -2.60
N LEU A 32 3.35 10.22 -3.57
CA LEU A 32 2.22 9.30 -3.57
C LEU A 32 2.28 8.32 -2.39
N GLY A 33 3.47 7.77 -2.08
CA GLY A 33 3.66 6.86 -0.96
C GLY A 33 3.39 7.49 0.40
N ARG A 34 3.74 8.77 0.59
CA ARG A 34 3.42 9.51 1.82
C ARG A 34 1.92 9.70 2.01
N GLY A 35 1.19 10.09 0.95
CA GLY A 35 -0.27 10.25 0.99
C GLY A 35 -1.00 8.93 1.24
N LEU A 36 -0.63 7.87 0.52
CA LEU A 36 -1.17 6.52 0.75
C LEU A 36 -0.82 5.99 2.14
N GLY A 37 0.40 6.24 2.63
CA GLY A 37 0.84 5.83 3.95
C GLY A 37 0.05 6.50 5.08
N GLN A 38 -0.25 7.79 4.95
CA GLN A 38 -1.12 8.51 5.89
C GLN A 38 -2.54 7.95 5.87
N GLY A 39 -3.13 7.75 4.67
CA GLY A 39 -4.46 7.17 4.56
C GLY A 39 -4.57 5.74 5.12
N ILE A 40 -3.57 4.89 4.90
CA ILE A 40 -3.53 3.54 5.49
C ILE A 40 -3.40 3.61 7.01
N LYS A 41 -2.61 4.55 7.52
CA LYS A 41 -2.44 4.75 8.97
C LYS A 41 -3.76 5.15 9.62
N GLU A 42 -4.44 6.17 9.10
CA GLU A 42 -5.74 6.63 9.60
C GLU A 42 -6.80 5.52 9.48
N PHE A 43 -6.83 4.81 8.36
CA PHE A 43 -7.74 3.67 8.17
C PHE A 43 -7.52 2.58 9.22
N ARG A 44 -6.26 2.27 9.54
CA ARG A 44 -5.91 1.28 10.57
C ARG A 44 -6.33 1.74 11.96
N GLU A 45 -6.08 3.00 12.30
CA GLU A 45 -6.45 3.57 13.61
C GLU A 45 -7.98 3.55 13.79
N SER A 46 -8.74 4.02 12.81
CA SER A 46 -10.20 3.95 12.86
C SER A 46 -10.73 2.51 12.88
N ALA A 47 -10.11 1.58 12.13
CA ALA A 47 -10.49 0.18 12.16
C ALA A 47 -10.27 -0.46 13.55
N GLN A 48 -9.21 -0.07 14.25
CA GLN A 48 -8.93 -0.52 15.63
C GLN A 48 -9.92 0.06 16.62
N GLU A 49 -10.23 1.36 16.53
CA GLU A 49 -11.23 2.01 17.39
C GLU A 49 -12.61 1.37 17.25
N LEU A 50 -13.03 1.04 16.01
CA LEU A 50 -14.27 0.32 15.75
C LEU A 50 -14.29 -1.08 16.38
N GLN A 51 -13.14 -1.77 16.42
CA GLN A 51 -12.99 -3.08 17.05
C GLN A 51 -13.08 -2.98 18.58
N GLU A 52 -12.42 -2.00 19.19
CA GLU A 52 -12.50 -1.76 20.63
C GLU A 52 -13.92 -1.37 21.09
N LEU A 53 -14.62 -0.54 20.31
CA LEU A 53 -16.01 -0.16 20.58
C LEU A 53 -16.98 -1.35 20.48
N SER A 54 -16.69 -2.32 19.60
CA SER A 54 -17.50 -3.52 19.46
C SER A 54 -17.24 -4.53 20.58
N ASP A 55 -16.00 -4.70 21.02
CA ASP A 55 -15.64 -5.56 22.16
C ASP A 55 -16.17 -5.01 23.51
N VAL A 56 -16.12 -3.69 23.73
CA VAL A 56 -16.67 -3.06 24.95
C VAL A 56 -18.19 -3.14 25.02
N LYS A 57 -18.90 -3.06 23.89
CA LYS A 57 -20.38 -3.13 23.86
C LYS A 57 -20.91 -4.56 24.08
N VAL A 58 -20.12 -5.59 23.83
CA VAL A 58 -20.50 -7.00 24.04
C VAL A 58 -20.42 -7.40 25.52
N ASN A 59 -19.50 -6.84 26.30
CA ASN A 59 -19.25 -7.23 27.69
C ASN A 59 -20.06 -6.45 28.75
N SER A 60 -21.03 -5.62 28.32
CA SER A 60 -21.84 -4.78 29.22
C SER A 60 -23.34 -5.12 29.17
N LYS A 61 -23.73 -6.23 28.52
CA LYS A 61 -25.13 -6.64 28.37
C LYS A 61 -25.50 -7.92 29.12
N ASP A 62 -24.62 -8.41 30.00
CA ASP A 62 -24.94 -9.41 31.02
C ASP A 62 -25.28 -8.73 32.36
#